data_AF-A0A5B0R9P0-F1
#
_entry.id   AF-A0A5B0R9P0-F1
#
_cell.length_a   1.000
_cell.length_b   1.000
_cell.length_c   1.000
_cell.angle_alpha   90.00
_cell.angle_beta   90.00
_cell.angle_gamma   90.00
#
_symmetry.space_group_name_H-M   'P 1'
#
loop_
_entity.id
_entity.type
_entity.pdbx_description
1 polymer ?
#
loop_
_entity_poly.entity_id
_entity_poly.type
_entity_poly.pdbx_seq_one_letter_code
_entity_poly.pdbx_strand_id
1 'polypeptide(L)'
;MSKYSLCYPSTDVTTRLVVEVFLKPLGSIVKVEESSELSLQQHDVSTTHTQLPAILRCLSTDCKTLLADSDEEKETGLSWVEKLASLNAKPDSLKLKELDDYLQSRTFMIGTKLSAVDIVAYTNLHSYMVCDLMLV
;
A
#
# COMPACT_ATOMS: atom_id res chain seq x y z
N MET A 1 -7.04 -14.64 -19.87
CA MET A 1 -5.75 -14.44 -19.18
C MET A 1 -5.90 -13.23 -18.28
N SER A 2 -5.26 -13.22 -17.11
CA SER A 2 -5.25 -12.03 -16.24
C SER A 2 -4.45 -10.91 -16.91
N LYS A 3 -4.82 -9.65 -16.65
CA LYS A 3 -4.09 -8.47 -17.15
C LYS A 3 -2.78 -8.26 -16.39
N TYR A 4 -2.79 -8.61 -15.12
CA TYR A 4 -1.65 -8.50 -14.22
C TYR A 4 -1.22 -9.84 -13.63
N SER A 5 0.07 -9.94 -13.31
CA SER A 5 0.63 -10.93 -12.40
C SER A 5 1.32 -10.21 -11.25
N LEU A 6 0.82 -10.36 -10.04
CA LEU A 6 1.42 -9.82 -8.81
C LEU A 6 2.11 -10.94 -8.04
N CYS A 7 3.39 -10.77 -7.80
CA CYS A 7 4.23 -11.64 -7.00
C CYS A 7 4.67 -10.91 -5.74
N TYR A 8 4.64 -11.56 -4.58
CA TYR A 8 5.14 -10.94 -3.34
C TYR A 8 5.69 -11.96 -2.33
N PRO A 9 6.60 -11.53 -1.42
CA PRO A 9 7.10 -12.37 -0.32
C PRO A 9 5.98 -12.80 0.62
N SER A 10 5.98 -14.06 1.04
CA SER A 10 5.02 -14.54 2.06
C SER A 10 5.16 -13.82 3.42
N THR A 11 6.26 -13.11 3.63
CA THR A 11 6.52 -12.23 4.79
C THR A 11 6.03 -10.80 4.61
N ASP A 12 5.67 -10.38 3.39
CA ASP A 12 5.13 -9.05 3.10
C ASP A 12 3.64 -8.99 3.48
N VAL A 13 3.40 -8.70 4.76
CA VAL A 13 2.05 -8.56 5.33
C VAL A 13 1.27 -7.42 4.67
N THR A 14 1.94 -6.34 4.26
CA THR A 14 1.29 -5.18 3.64
C THR A 14 0.68 -5.57 2.31
N THR A 15 1.48 -6.15 1.41
CA THR A 15 0.97 -6.57 0.10
C THR A 15 -0.08 -7.67 0.24
N ARG A 16 0.08 -8.60 1.18
CA ARG A 16 -0.94 -9.62 1.47
C ARG A 16 -2.28 -8.98 1.84
N LEU A 17 -2.30 -8.03 2.76
CA LEU A 17 -3.54 -7.37 3.18
C LEU A 17 -4.18 -6.57 2.03
N VAL A 18 -3.38 -5.88 1.22
CA VAL A 18 -3.88 -5.19 0.02
C VAL A 18 -4.54 -6.18 -0.95
N VAL A 19 -3.93 -7.35 -1.16
CA VAL A 19 -4.51 -8.41 -1.99
C VAL A 19 -5.85 -8.88 -1.45
N GLU A 20 -5.92 -9.23 -0.17
CA GLU A 20 -7.14 -9.77 0.47
C GLU A 20 -8.30 -8.77 0.42
N VAL A 21 -8.02 -7.50 0.69
CA VAL A 21 -9.06 -6.45 0.84
C VAL A 21 -9.51 -5.91 -0.52
N PHE A 22 -8.57 -5.65 -1.44
CA PHE A 22 -8.87 -4.90 -2.67
C PHE A 22 -8.78 -5.73 -3.96
N LEU A 23 -7.86 -6.68 -4.05
CA LEU A 23 -7.55 -7.34 -5.33
C LEU A 23 -8.28 -8.68 -5.50
N LYS A 24 -8.50 -9.45 -4.43
CA LYS A 24 -9.27 -10.70 -4.49
C LYS A 24 -10.70 -10.52 -5.04
N PRO A 25 -11.44 -9.45 -4.66
CA PRO A 25 -12.76 -9.19 -5.25
C PRO A 25 -12.74 -8.99 -6.78
N LEU A 26 -11.57 -8.68 -7.36
CA LEU A 26 -11.41 -8.46 -8.79
C LEU A 26 -11.09 -9.72 -9.60
N GLY A 27 -10.91 -10.87 -8.93
CA GLY A 27 -10.95 -12.27 -9.39
C GLY A 27 -10.24 -12.69 -10.70
N SER A 28 -10.46 -11.99 -11.80
CA SER A 28 -9.95 -12.26 -13.15
C SER A 28 -8.88 -11.27 -13.62
N ILE A 29 -8.76 -10.09 -12.99
CA ILE A 29 -7.87 -9.02 -13.46
C ILE A 29 -6.41 -9.25 -13.04
N VAL A 30 -6.20 -9.72 -11.81
CA VAL A 30 -4.87 -9.91 -11.21
C VAL A 30 -4.69 -11.37 -10.83
N LYS A 31 -3.66 -12.02 -11.39
CA LYS A 31 -3.17 -13.31 -10.88
C LYS A 31 -2.17 -13.03 -9.78
N VAL A 32 -2.31 -13.72 -8.64
CA VAL A 32 -1.47 -13.51 -7.47
C VAL A 32 -0.67 -14.78 -7.19
N GLU A 33 0.64 -14.63 -7.02
CA GLU A 33 1.58 -15.72 -6.75
C GLU A 33 2.52 -15.35 -5.60
N GLU A 34 2.94 -16.35 -4.82
CA GLU A 34 3.99 -16.14 -3.82
C GLU A 34 5.36 -16.20 -4.50
N SER A 35 6.26 -15.29 -4.11
CA SER A 35 7.63 -15.18 -4.63
C SER A 35 8.59 -14.77 -3.52
N SER A 36 9.88 -14.67 -3.80
CA SER A 36 10.87 -14.06 -2.87
C SER A 36 10.87 -12.53 -2.91
N GLU A 37 10.29 -11.93 -3.95
CA GLU A 37 10.36 -10.49 -4.20
C GLU A 37 9.01 -9.92 -4.63
N LEU A 38 8.79 -8.63 -4.33
CA LEU A 38 7.62 -7.88 -4.75
C LEU A 38 7.77 -7.47 -6.22
N SER A 39 6.83 -7.89 -7.07
CA SER A 39 6.76 -7.43 -8.46
C SER A 39 5.35 -7.50 -9.03
N LEU A 40 5.01 -6.55 -9.91
CA LEU A 40 3.80 -6.55 -10.72
C LEU A 40 4.19 -6.52 -12.18
N GLN A 41 3.81 -7.55 -12.93
CA GLN A 41 3.93 -7.59 -14.38
C GLN A 41 2.59 -7.21 -15.02
N GLN A 42 2.61 -6.25 -15.94
CA GLN A 42 1.47 -5.91 -16.80
C GLN A 42 1.69 -6.54 -18.18
N HIS A 43 0.81 -7.48 -18.56
CA HIS A 43 0.99 -8.30 -19.77
C HIS A 43 0.84 -7.50 -21.07
N ASP A 44 0.02 -6.44 -21.07
CA ASP A 44 -0.25 -5.65 -22.28
C ASP A 44 0.94 -4.80 -22.75
N VAL A 45 1.83 -4.40 -21.82
CA VAL A 45 2.94 -3.46 -22.09
C VAL A 45 4.30 -4.00 -21.68
N SER A 46 4.38 -5.29 -21.31
CA SER A 46 5.60 -5.97 -20.87
C SER A 46 6.42 -5.19 -19.83
N THR A 47 5.73 -4.43 -18.98
CA THR A 47 6.35 -3.60 -17.94
C THR A 47 6.26 -4.29 -16.60
N THR A 48 7.35 -4.24 -15.83
CA THR A 48 7.43 -4.79 -14.48
C THR A 48 7.72 -3.69 -13.47
N HIS A 49 6.89 -3.61 -12.43
CA HIS A 49 7.07 -2.69 -11.31
C HIS A 49 7.48 -3.47 -10.06
N THR A 50 8.50 -3.02 -9.34
CA THR A 50 8.99 -3.68 -8.10
C THR A 50 8.77 -2.85 -6.84
N GLN A 51 8.31 -1.62 -6.99
CA GLN A 51 8.08 -0.68 -5.91
C GLN A 51 6.58 -0.55 -5.62
N LEU A 52 6.20 -0.66 -4.34
CA LEU A 52 4.79 -0.62 -3.93
C LEU A 52 4.02 0.62 -4.44
N PRO A 53 4.54 1.86 -4.38
CA PRO A 53 3.84 3.02 -4.94
C PRO A 53 3.52 2.87 -6.44
N ALA A 54 4.49 2.38 -7.23
CA ALA A 54 4.31 2.16 -8.66
C ALA A 54 3.29 1.05 -8.95
N ILE A 55 3.32 -0.02 -8.15
CA ILE A 55 2.35 -1.13 -8.23
C ILE A 55 0.94 -0.62 -7.92
N LEU A 56 0.75 0.12 -6.83
CA LEU A 56 -0.55 0.69 -6.45
C LEU A 56 -1.07 1.66 -7.50
N ARG A 57 -0.21 2.54 -8.04
CA ARG A 57 -0.58 3.44 -9.14
C ARG A 57 -1.05 2.66 -10.36
N CYS A 58 -0.28 1.67 -10.78
CA CYS A 58 -0.62 0.83 -11.94
C CYS A 58 -1.97 0.13 -11.75
N LEU A 59 -2.18 -0.54 -10.62
CA LEU A 59 -3.42 -1.26 -10.30
C LEU A 59 -4.62 -0.33 -10.11
N SER A 60 -4.43 0.92 -9.66
CA SER A 60 -5.53 1.87 -9.44
C SER A 60 -6.31 2.23 -10.72
N THR A 61 -5.68 2.01 -11.90
CA THR A 61 -6.31 2.21 -13.20
C THR A 61 -7.54 1.30 -13.38
N ASP A 62 -7.44 0.06 -12.91
CA ASP A 62 -8.51 -0.94 -13.04
C ASP A 62 -9.22 -1.24 -11.70
N CYS A 63 -8.58 -0.94 -10.57
CA CYS A 63 -9.15 -1.02 -9.22
C CYS A 63 -9.41 0.38 -8.64
N LYS A 64 -10.57 0.96 -8.97
CA LYS A 64 -10.94 2.31 -8.52
C LYS A 64 -11.05 2.46 -7.01
N THR A 65 -11.29 1.36 -6.29
CA THR A 65 -11.39 1.34 -4.82
C THR A 65 -10.03 1.21 -4.13
N LEU A 66 -8.93 1.00 -4.88
CA LEU A 66 -7.60 0.80 -4.30
C LEU A 66 -7.04 2.07 -3.67
N LEU A 67 -7.31 3.21 -4.30
CA LEU A 67 -6.92 4.56 -3.87
C LEU A 67 -8.17 5.44 -3.83
N ALA A 68 -7.98 6.76 -3.75
CA ALA A 68 -9.05 7.73 -3.82
C ALA A 68 -9.59 7.94 -5.25
N ASP A 69 -10.77 8.55 -5.35
CA ASP A 69 -11.45 8.78 -6.62
C ASP A 69 -10.79 9.88 -7.46
N SER A 70 -10.27 10.94 -6.82
CA SER A 70 -9.62 12.07 -7.48
C SER A 70 -8.13 11.84 -7.68
N ASP A 71 -7.58 12.33 -8.79
CA ASP A 71 -6.16 12.18 -9.08
C ASP A 71 -5.28 12.94 -8.08
N GLU A 72 -5.76 14.08 -7.56
CA GLU A 72 -5.09 14.84 -6.50
C GLU A 72 -4.94 14.04 -5.19
N GLU A 73 -6.00 13.34 -4.77
CA GLU A 73 -5.94 12.49 -3.58
C GLU A 73 -5.12 11.22 -3.82
N LYS A 74 -5.11 10.68 -5.05
CA LYS A 74 -4.23 9.55 -5.40
C LYS A 74 -2.76 9.95 -5.26
N GLU A 75 -2.37 11.10 -5.80
CA GLU A 75 -0.99 11.59 -5.70
C GLU A 75 -0.60 11.89 -4.25
N THR A 76 -1.51 12.48 -3.48
CA THR A 76 -1.32 12.67 -2.03
C THR A 76 -1.14 11.34 -1.31
N GLY A 77 -1.95 10.34 -1.64
CA GLY A 77 -1.87 9.00 -1.06
C GLY A 77 -0.56 8.28 -1.39
N LEU A 78 -0.12 8.33 -2.65
CA LEU A 78 1.13 7.73 -3.09
C LEU A 78 2.34 8.41 -2.43
N SER A 79 2.31 9.73 -2.26
CA SER A 79 3.33 10.45 -1.48
C SER A 79 3.38 9.96 -0.03
N TRP A 80 2.23 9.72 0.60
CA TRP A 80 2.18 9.12 1.93
C TRP A 80 2.74 7.70 1.96
N VAL A 81 2.46 6.85 0.96
CA VAL A 81 3.05 5.50 0.88
C VAL A 81 4.58 5.58 0.86
N GLU A 82 5.17 6.52 0.11
CA GLU A 82 6.62 6.73 0.08
C GLU A 82 7.16 7.20 1.44
N LYS A 83 6.50 8.18 2.07
CA LYS A 83 6.88 8.68 3.40
C LYS A 83 6.81 7.57 4.45
N LEU A 84 5.75 6.78 4.44
CA LEU A 84 5.51 5.69 5.39
C LEU A 84 6.52 4.56 5.21
N ALA A 85 6.85 4.19 3.96
CA ALA A 85 7.91 3.20 3.69
C ALA A 85 9.29 3.65 4.23
N SER A 86 9.52 4.96 4.36
CA SER A 86 10.75 5.51 4.93
C SER A 86 10.80 5.53 6.47
N LEU A 87 9.73 5.11 7.16
CA LEU A 87 9.65 5.11 8.63
C LEU A 87 10.35 3.91 9.29
N ASN A 88 10.97 3.03 8.51
CA ASN A 88 11.51 1.76 8.99
C ASN A 88 12.36 1.87 10.28
N ALA A 89 12.04 0.98 11.22
CA ALA A 89 12.71 0.64 12.49
C ALA A 89 12.85 1.74 13.57
N LYS A 90 12.95 3.02 13.22
CA LYS A 90 12.96 4.14 14.19
C LYS A 90 12.23 5.34 13.58
N PRO A 91 10.92 5.49 13.83
CA PRO A 91 10.19 6.62 13.31
C PRO A 91 10.75 7.91 13.92
N ASP A 92 11.03 8.87 13.05
CA ASP A 92 11.38 10.23 13.46
C ASP A 92 10.13 10.88 14.07
N SER A 93 10.28 11.42 15.29
CA SER A 93 9.24 12.18 16.00
C SER A 93 8.59 13.26 15.13
N LEU A 94 9.35 13.88 14.21
CA LEU A 94 8.83 14.89 13.29
C LEU A 94 7.88 14.27 12.25
N LYS A 95 8.22 13.09 11.71
CA LYS A 95 7.38 12.37 10.75
C LYS A 95 6.11 11.82 11.40
N LEU A 96 6.19 11.36 12.65
CA LEU A 96 5.01 10.94 13.41
C LEU A 96 4.08 12.12 13.71
N LYS A 97 4.66 13.27 14.07
CA LYS A 97 3.88 14.49 14.27
C LYS A 97 3.21 14.95 12.97
N GLU A 98 3.92 14.93 11.85
CA GLU A 98 3.35 15.25 10.55
C GLU A 98 2.16 14.33 10.20
N LEU A 99 2.29 13.03 10.49
CA LEU A 99 1.21 12.07 10.30
C LEU A 99 0.02 12.33 11.24
N ASP A 100 0.27 12.61 12.52
CA ASP A 100 -0.78 12.96 13.48
C ASP A 100 -1.54 14.22 13.06
N ASP A 101 -0.81 15.30 12.78
CA ASP A 101 -1.37 16.58 12.32
C ASP A 101 -2.22 16.38 11.05
N TYR A 102 -1.77 15.53 10.12
CA TYR A 102 -2.51 15.18 8.92
C TYR A 102 -3.79 14.40 9.20
N LEU A 103 -3.78 13.51 10.20
CA LEU A 103 -4.92 12.66 10.57
C LEU A 103 -5.95 13.33 11.48
N GLN A 104 -5.62 14.42 12.18
CA GLN A 104 -6.52 15.11 13.13
C GLN A 104 -7.92 15.43 12.56
N SER A 105 -8.02 15.67 11.26
CA SER A 105 -9.28 16.01 10.58
C SER A 105 -9.81 14.91 9.66
N ARG A 106 -9.22 13.70 9.70
CA ARG A 106 -9.46 12.64 8.73
C ARG A 106 -9.79 11.32 9.40
N THR A 107 -10.76 10.60 8.82
CA THR A 107 -11.06 9.21 9.22
C THR A 107 -10.17 8.21 8.48
N PHE A 108 -9.82 8.52 7.23
CA PHE A 108 -8.96 7.70 6.37
C PHE A 108 -7.79 8.54 5.85
N MET A 109 -6.68 7.89 5.50
CA MET A 109 -5.49 8.54 4.96
C MET A 109 -5.80 9.41 3.73
N ILE A 110 -6.66 8.91 2.85
CA ILE A 110 -7.15 9.62 1.66
C ILE A 110 -8.63 9.33 1.43
N GLY A 111 -9.33 10.27 0.80
CA GLY A 111 -10.73 10.11 0.45
C GLY A 111 -11.66 9.92 1.65
N THR A 112 -12.77 9.23 1.40
CA THR A 112 -13.86 9.04 2.38
C THR A 112 -14.06 7.59 2.80
N LYS A 113 -13.18 6.68 2.35
CA LYS A 113 -13.28 5.24 2.55
C LYS A 113 -11.90 4.62 2.70
N LEU A 114 -11.86 3.40 3.24
CA LEU A 114 -10.64 2.60 3.34
C LEU A 114 -9.96 2.46 1.97
N SER A 115 -8.66 2.71 1.95
CA SER A 115 -7.78 2.60 0.79
C SER A 115 -6.55 1.75 1.10
N ALA A 116 -5.76 1.43 0.08
CA ALA A 116 -4.48 0.75 0.27
C ALA A 116 -3.50 1.59 1.11
N VAL A 117 -3.63 2.92 1.11
CA VAL A 117 -2.77 3.81 1.91
C VAL A 117 -3.00 3.61 3.40
N ASP A 118 -4.24 3.34 3.82
CA ASP A 118 -4.56 3.02 5.21
C ASP A 118 -3.90 1.71 5.66
N ILE A 119 -3.91 0.69 4.79
CA ILE A 119 -3.24 -0.58 5.07
C ILE A 119 -1.73 -0.37 5.22
N VAL A 120 -1.12 0.40 4.32
CA VAL A 120 0.32 0.74 4.40
C VAL A 120 0.63 1.49 5.70
N ALA A 121 -0.18 2.49 6.06
CA ALA A 121 0.02 3.24 7.30
C ALA A 121 -0.08 2.31 8.52
N TYR A 122 -1.12 1.49 8.58
CA TYR A 122 -1.34 0.53 9.66
C TYR A 122 -0.17 -0.44 9.82
N THR A 123 0.28 -1.11 8.75
CA THR A 123 1.31 -2.15 8.86
C THR A 123 2.68 -1.58 9.24
N ASN A 124 3.02 -0.38 8.77
CA ASN A 124 4.26 0.30 9.15
C ASN A 124 4.23 0.76 10.61
N LEU A 125 3.13 1.38 11.06
CA LEU A 125 2.98 1.82 12.45
C LEU A 125 2.85 0.67 13.44
N HIS A 126 2.12 -0.38 13.09
CA HIS A 126 1.94 -1.55 13.95
C HIS A 126 3.28 -2.25 14.20
N SER A 127 4.10 -2.41 13.15
CA SER A 127 5.43 -3.00 13.29
C SER A 127 6.31 -2.23 14.27
N TYR A 128 6.16 -0.89 14.31
CA TYR A 128 6.84 -0.05 15.30
C TYR A 128 6.31 -0.28 16.72
N MET A 129 4.99 -0.21 16.92
CA MET A 129 4.37 -0.33 18.24
C MET A 129 4.62 -1.70 18.90
N VAL A 130 4.64 -2.78 18.10
CA VAL A 130 4.90 -4.14 18.62
C VAL A 130 6.38 -4.36 18.95
N CYS A 131 7.30 -3.71 18.24
CA CYS A 131 8.73 -3.77 18.56
C CYS A 131 9.07 -3.07 19.89
N ASP A 132 8.45 -1.92 20.18
CA ASP A 132 8.67 -1.21 21.46
C ASP A 132 8.08 -1.97 22.65
N LEU A 133 7.00 -2.74 22.46
CA LEU A 133 6.41 -3.55 23.53
C LEU A 133 7.27 -4.74 23.98
N MET A 134 8.23 -5.19 23.16
CA MET A 134 9.15 -6.28 23.52
C MET A 134 10.41 -5.81 24.27
N LEU A 135 10.56 -4.49 24.48
CA LEU A 135 11.70 -3.89 25.18
C LEU A 135 11.36 -3.38 26.59
N VAL A 136 10.14 -3.64 27.10
CA VAL A 136 9.70 -3.26 28.45
C VAL A 136 9.51 -4.48 29.34
#